data_AF-A0A936I0S2-F1
#
_entry.id   AF-A0A936I0S2-F1
#
_cell.length_a   1.000
_cell.length_b   1.000
_cell.length_c   1.000
_cell.angle_alpha   90.00
_cell.angle_beta   90.00
_cell.angle_gamma   90.00
#
_symmetry.space_group_name_H-M   'P 1'
#
loop_
_entity.id
_entity.type
_entity.pdbx_description
1 polymer ?
#
loop_
_entity_poly.entity_id
_entity_poly.type
_entity_poly.pdbx_seq_one_letter_code
_entity_poly.pdbx_strand_id
1 'polypeptide(L)'
;MTGGAWLYPNDAVFSGIIDPASDPAGAYQYIVTASAPCANDTAFVNVSIPSAVDPGTDAALTLCTDAVPLDMLGALGGTPEATGAWTDPNGQAFPGTFTAASDPVGTYTYTVTAVLPCPTLSATLTLATDPCLTQGRMARSPFATMA
;
A
#
# COMPACT_ATOMS: atom_id res chain seq x y z
N MET A 1 40.80 21.68 2.50
CA MET A 1 40.03 21.25 3.67
C MET A 1 38.73 20.66 3.17
N THR A 2 38.76 19.38 2.84
CA THR A 2 37.62 18.62 2.31
C THR A 2 37.14 17.71 3.43
N GLY A 3 35.99 18.03 4.02
CA GLY A 3 35.30 17.14 4.96
C GLY A 3 34.69 17.87 6.14
N GLY A 4 33.41 18.25 6.02
CA GLY A 4 32.55 18.42 7.20
C GLY A 4 32.07 17.06 7.70
N ALA A 5 31.55 17.03 8.92
CA ALA A 5 30.95 15.85 9.52
C ALA A 5 29.43 15.97 9.52
N TRP A 6 28.75 14.86 9.26
CA TRP A 6 27.31 14.78 9.41
C TRP A 6 26.93 14.22 10.78
N LEU A 7 25.89 14.79 11.37
CA LEU A 7 25.23 14.27 12.57
C LEU A 7 23.75 14.03 12.30
N TYR A 8 23.22 13.00 12.95
CA TYR A 8 21.79 12.73 13.07
C TYR A 8 21.08 13.83 13.87
N PRO A 9 19.73 13.87 13.87
CA PRO A 9 18.95 14.78 14.70
C PRO A 9 19.18 14.61 16.22
N ASN A 10 19.75 13.48 16.65
CA ASN A 10 20.09 13.19 18.04
C ASN A 10 21.59 13.38 18.34
N ASP A 11 22.31 14.14 17.51
CA ASP A 11 23.74 14.44 17.60
C ASP A 11 24.69 13.22 17.49
N ALA A 12 24.19 12.05 17.09
CA ALA A 12 25.02 10.90 16.76
C ALA A 12 25.73 11.09 15.41
N VAL A 13 26.91 10.47 15.22
CA VAL A 13 27.64 10.55 13.95
C VAL A 13 26.87 9.84 12.83
N PHE A 14 26.62 10.55 11.73
CA PHE A 14 25.93 10.03 10.55
C PHE A 14 26.93 9.70 9.44
N SER A 15 26.72 8.57 8.75
CA SER A 15 27.58 8.09 7.67
C SER A 15 27.48 8.92 6.38
N GLY A 16 26.45 9.77 6.28
CA GLY A 16 26.13 10.54 5.08
C GLY A 16 25.25 9.77 4.06
N ILE A 17 24.87 8.53 4.36
CA ILE A 17 23.96 7.72 3.53
C ILE A 17 22.72 7.41 4.35
N ILE A 18 21.55 7.81 3.86
CA ILE A 18 20.25 7.56 4.51
C ILE A 18 19.74 6.17 4.10
N ASP A 19 19.42 5.33 5.07
CA ASP A 19 18.57 4.15 4.93
C ASP A 19 17.15 4.47 5.41
N PRO A 20 16.17 4.64 4.50
CA PRO A 20 14.79 4.95 4.87
C PRO A 20 14.11 3.92 5.78
N ALA A 21 14.62 2.69 5.87
CA ALA A 21 14.04 1.64 6.70
C ALA A 21 14.47 1.71 8.17
N SER A 22 15.61 2.33 8.47
CA SER A 22 16.19 2.35 9.82
C SER A 22 16.54 3.73 10.36
N ASP A 23 16.79 4.71 9.49
CA ASP A 23 17.20 6.04 9.92
C ASP A 23 16.00 6.90 10.36
N PRO A 24 16.17 7.77 11.37
CA PRO A 24 15.11 8.65 11.84
C PRO A 24 14.83 9.79 10.85
N ALA A 25 13.55 10.15 10.70
CA ALA A 25 13.20 11.43 10.08
C ALA A 25 13.59 12.61 11.01
N GLY A 26 13.92 13.76 10.44
CA GLY A 26 14.24 14.97 11.21
C GLY A 26 15.32 15.86 10.59
N ALA A 27 15.83 16.79 11.39
CA ALA A 27 16.86 17.74 10.98
C ALA A 27 18.26 17.16 11.19
N TYR A 28 18.93 16.83 10.10
CA TYR A 28 20.33 16.38 10.08
C TYR A 28 21.26 17.59 10.04
N GLN A 29 22.40 17.49 10.73
CA GLN A 29 23.36 18.58 10.85
C GLN A 29 24.62 18.27 10.03
N TYR A 30 25.10 19.27 9.28
CA TYR A 30 26.40 19.22 8.62
C TYR A 30 27.30 20.29 9.21
N ILE A 31 28.37 19.88 9.88
CA ILE A 31 29.28 20.76 10.58
C ILE A 31 30.60 20.84 9.82
N VAL A 32 30.98 22.03 9.41
CA VAL A 32 32.30 22.32 8.85
C VAL A 32 33.16 22.94 9.95
N THR A 33 34.18 22.21 10.39
CA THR A 33 35.10 22.69 11.41
C THR A 33 36.06 23.72 10.81
N ALA A 34 36.12 24.91 11.42
CA ALA A 34 37.06 25.95 11.05
C ALA A 34 38.23 25.99 12.04
N SER A 35 39.38 26.50 11.59
CA SER A 35 40.50 26.77 12.49
C SER A 35 40.38 28.19 13.04
N ALA A 36 40.80 28.38 14.30
CA ALA A 36 40.77 29.68 14.96
C ALA A 36 41.49 30.74 14.09
N PRO A 37 40.93 31.97 13.98
CA PRO A 37 39.86 32.55 14.80
C PRO A 37 38.43 32.29 14.31
N CYS A 38 38.25 31.51 13.25
CA CYS A 38 36.93 31.27 12.67
C CYS A 38 36.12 30.28 13.53
N ALA A 39 34.83 30.57 13.74
CA ALA A 39 33.89 29.63 14.31
C ALA A 39 33.51 28.55 13.30
N ASN A 40 33.03 27.40 13.80
CA ASN A 40 32.48 26.34 12.95
C ASN A 40 31.19 26.83 12.27
N ASP A 41 30.93 26.33 11.07
CA ASP A 41 29.70 26.58 10.33
C ASP A 41 28.82 25.32 10.36
N THR A 42 27.50 25.50 10.48
CA THR A 42 26.54 24.39 10.59
C THR A 42 25.35 24.61 9.67
N ALA A 43 25.10 23.62 8.80
CA ALA A 43 23.92 23.57 7.94
C ALA A 43 22.95 22.50 8.41
N PHE A 44 21.65 22.71 8.19
CA PHE A 44 20.60 21.75 8.52
C PHE A 44 19.96 21.21 7.24
N VAL A 45 19.75 19.90 7.19
CA VAL A 45 18.99 19.21 6.14
C VAL A 45 17.81 18.52 6.79
N ASN A 46 16.59 18.91 6.40
CA ASN A 46 15.37 18.29 6.92
C ASN A 46 14.98 17.08 6.06
N VAL A 47 15.02 15.90 6.65
CA VAL A 47 14.67 14.64 6.01
C VAL A 47 13.29 14.20 6.48
N SER A 48 12.37 14.01 5.53
CA SER A 48 11.07 13.40 5.77
C SER A 48 11.04 11.98 5.21
N ILE A 49 10.78 10.99 6.06
CA ILE A 49 10.59 9.60 5.66
C ILE A 49 9.11 9.28 5.88
N PRO A 50 8.29 9.25 4.81
CA PRO A 50 6.89 8.82 4.93
C PRO A 50 6.83 7.32 5.25
N SER A 51 5.83 6.92 6.03
CA SER A 51 5.54 5.51 6.28
C SER A 51 5.16 4.80 4.97
N ALA A 52 5.64 3.57 4.79
CA ALA A 52 5.15 2.70 3.74
C ALA A 52 3.65 2.47 3.94
N VAL A 53 2.87 2.64 2.87
CA VAL A 53 1.43 2.35 2.90
C VAL A 53 1.18 0.89 2.54
N ASP A 54 0.19 0.25 3.16
CA ASP A 54 -0.22 -1.13 2.82
C ASP A 54 -1.65 -1.17 2.27
N PRO A 55 -1.86 -1.38 0.96
CA PRO A 55 -3.20 -1.58 0.39
C PRO A 55 -3.74 -3.01 0.63
N GLY A 56 -2.98 -3.89 1.28
CA GLY A 56 -3.28 -5.31 1.41
C GLY A 56 -2.79 -6.13 0.21
N THR A 57 -3.19 -7.39 0.17
CA THR A 57 -2.86 -8.31 -0.94
C THR A 57 -4.08 -8.59 -1.80
N ASP A 58 -3.83 -8.79 -3.10
CA ASP A 58 -4.83 -9.18 -4.06
C ASP A 58 -5.63 -10.41 -3.60
N ALA A 59 -6.93 -10.39 -3.88
CA ALA A 59 -7.83 -11.48 -3.54
C ALA A 59 -8.88 -11.70 -4.63
N ALA A 60 -9.43 -12.90 -4.66
CA ALA A 60 -10.53 -13.26 -5.54
C ALA A 60 -11.59 -14.01 -4.75
N LEU A 61 -12.85 -13.63 -4.91
CA LEU A 61 -13.97 -14.24 -4.22
C LEU A 61 -15.14 -14.45 -5.18
N THR A 62 -15.76 -15.62 -5.05
CA THR A 62 -17.03 -15.92 -5.72
C THR A 62 -18.14 -15.94 -4.69
N LEU A 63 -19.11 -15.08 -4.86
CA LEU A 63 -20.25 -14.93 -3.96
C LEU A 63 -21.50 -15.54 -4.58
N CYS A 64 -22.40 -15.98 -3.72
CA CYS A 64 -23.75 -16.34 -4.12
C CYS A 64 -24.53 -15.08 -4.50
N THR A 65 -25.41 -15.14 -5.49
CA THR A 65 -26.24 -13.99 -5.91
C THR A 65 -27.15 -13.43 -4.80
N ASP A 66 -27.46 -14.24 -3.79
CA ASP A 66 -28.25 -13.92 -2.60
C ASP A 66 -27.38 -13.68 -1.35
N ALA A 67 -26.06 -13.58 -1.51
CA ALA A 67 -25.15 -13.31 -0.40
C ALA A 67 -25.44 -11.95 0.24
N VAL A 68 -25.20 -11.88 1.55
CA VAL A 68 -25.22 -10.61 2.29
C VAL A 68 -24.15 -9.65 1.75
N PRO A 69 -24.33 -8.32 1.88
CA PRO A 69 -23.31 -7.36 1.49
C PRO A 69 -21.97 -7.64 2.16
N LEU A 70 -20.90 -7.62 1.36
CA LEU A 70 -19.54 -7.91 1.77
C LEU A 70 -18.75 -6.63 2.01
N ASP A 71 -18.05 -6.54 3.14
CA ASP A 71 -16.99 -5.55 3.33
C ASP A 71 -15.75 -5.96 2.53
N MET A 72 -15.44 -5.18 1.50
CA MET A 72 -14.36 -5.48 0.56
C MET A 72 -12.98 -5.31 1.19
N LEU A 73 -12.83 -4.41 2.17
CA LEU A 73 -11.56 -4.20 2.85
C LEU A 73 -11.17 -5.43 3.68
N GLY A 74 -12.15 -6.03 4.37
CA GLY A 74 -11.96 -7.27 5.11
C GLY A 74 -11.80 -8.52 4.22
N ALA A 75 -12.11 -8.42 2.92
CA ALA A 75 -11.95 -9.50 1.96
C ALA A 75 -10.57 -9.52 1.27
N LEU A 76 -9.82 -8.41 1.34
CA LEU A 76 -8.41 -8.38 0.95
C LEU A 76 -7.58 -9.18 1.94
N GLY A 77 -6.46 -9.74 1.48
CA GLY A 77 -5.50 -10.38 2.37
C GLY A 77 -4.57 -9.37 3.06
N GLY A 78 -3.84 -9.83 4.08
CA GLY A 78 -2.89 -9.00 4.83
C GLY A 78 -3.56 -8.08 5.85
N THR A 79 -3.00 -6.88 6.02
CA THR A 79 -3.47 -5.84 6.95
C THR A 79 -3.69 -4.52 6.21
N PRO A 80 -4.68 -4.45 5.30
CA PRO A 80 -4.90 -3.27 4.48
C PRO A 80 -5.23 -2.05 5.35
N GLU A 81 -4.63 -0.90 5.04
CA GLU A 81 -4.93 0.36 5.71
C GLU A 81 -6.30 0.89 5.29
N ALA A 82 -7.13 1.30 6.25
CA ALA A 82 -8.47 1.83 5.99
C ALA A 82 -8.50 3.27 5.44
N THR A 83 -7.36 3.80 4.98
CA THR A 83 -7.20 5.17 4.44
C THR A 83 -7.36 5.23 2.93
N GLY A 84 -7.39 4.08 2.25
CA GLY A 84 -7.55 3.98 0.81
C GLY A 84 -8.97 4.15 0.30
N ALA A 85 -9.10 4.27 -1.02
CA ALA A 85 -10.36 4.41 -1.74
C ALA A 85 -10.58 3.25 -2.72
N TRP A 86 -11.84 2.84 -2.88
CA TRP A 86 -12.23 1.82 -3.84
C TRP A 86 -12.65 2.43 -5.18
N THR A 87 -12.26 1.76 -6.26
CA THR A 87 -12.71 2.02 -7.62
C THR A 87 -13.38 0.77 -8.17
N ASP A 88 -14.55 0.92 -8.78
CA ASP A 88 -15.31 -0.16 -9.40
C ASP A 88 -14.69 -0.58 -10.76
N PRO A 89 -15.15 -1.70 -11.35
CA PRO A 89 -14.66 -2.17 -12.65
C PRO A 89 -14.87 -1.19 -13.82
N ASN A 90 -15.75 -0.19 -13.65
CA ASN A 90 -16.04 0.85 -14.64
C ASN A 90 -15.23 2.13 -14.41
N GLY A 91 -14.32 2.14 -13.42
CA GLY A 91 -13.50 3.29 -13.08
C GLY A 91 -14.20 4.36 -12.23
N GLN A 92 -15.32 4.05 -11.59
CA GLN A 92 -16.04 4.96 -10.70
C GLN A 92 -15.66 4.74 -9.23
N ALA A 93 -15.73 5.79 -8.42
CA ALA A 93 -15.54 5.66 -6.98
C ALA A 93 -16.61 4.75 -6.36
N PHE A 94 -16.18 3.85 -5.47
CA PHE A 94 -17.03 2.84 -4.86
C PHE A 94 -16.97 2.93 -3.33
N PRO A 95 -18.07 2.70 -2.59
CA PRO A 95 -18.10 2.85 -1.14
C PRO A 95 -17.37 1.73 -0.37
N GLY A 96 -16.93 0.67 -1.05
CA GLY A 96 -16.20 -0.45 -0.43
C GLY A 96 -17.09 -1.55 0.18
N THR A 97 -18.39 -1.51 -0.06
CA THR A 97 -19.33 -2.58 0.31
C THR A 97 -19.93 -3.16 -0.96
N PHE A 98 -19.71 -4.45 -1.22
CA PHE A 98 -20.20 -5.13 -2.42
C PHE A 98 -21.49 -5.90 -2.15
N THR A 99 -22.51 -5.68 -2.97
CA THR A 99 -23.80 -6.38 -2.93
C THR A 99 -23.98 -7.17 -4.21
N ALA A 100 -23.93 -8.51 -4.10
CA ALA A 100 -23.98 -9.45 -5.22
C ALA A 100 -25.22 -9.32 -6.13
N ALA A 101 -26.33 -8.81 -5.59
CA ALA A 101 -27.59 -8.64 -6.31
C ALA A 101 -27.66 -7.34 -7.15
N SER A 102 -26.84 -6.34 -6.86
CA SER A 102 -26.93 -5.00 -7.48
C SER A 102 -25.66 -4.54 -8.16
N ASP A 103 -24.50 -4.95 -7.64
CA ASP A 103 -23.22 -4.36 -8.04
C ASP A 103 -22.58 -5.17 -9.17
N PRO A 104 -21.89 -4.51 -10.12
CA PRO A 104 -21.28 -5.17 -11.26
C PRO A 104 -20.14 -6.08 -10.81
N VAL A 105 -20.18 -7.34 -11.24
CA VAL A 105 -19.04 -8.25 -11.07
C VAL A 105 -17.82 -7.76 -11.85
N GLY A 106 -16.63 -8.06 -11.34
CA GLY A 106 -15.38 -7.64 -11.96
C GLY A 106 -14.28 -7.34 -10.94
N THR A 107 -13.26 -6.66 -11.41
CA THR A 107 -12.09 -6.28 -10.59
C THR A 107 -12.32 -4.91 -9.99
N TYR A 108 -12.36 -4.86 -8.66
CA TYR A 108 -12.37 -3.64 -7.88
C TYR A 108 -10.94 -3.33 -7.42
N THR A 109 -10.57 -2.05 -7.44
CA THR A 109 -9.20 -1.62 -7.09
C THR A 109 -9.23 -0.79 -5.83
N TYR A 110 -8.49 -1.21 -4.81
CA TYR A 110 -8.25 -0.44 -3.60
C TYR A 110 -6.94 0.32 -3.72
N THR A 111 -6.98 1.65 -3.60
CA THR A 111 -5.79 2.51 -3.73
C THR A 111 -5.54 3.25 -2.44
N VAL A 112 -4.35 3.06 -1.86
CA VAL A 112 -3.89 3.81 -0.69
C VAL A 112 -2.89 4.87 -1.15
N THR A 113 -3.19 6.13 -0.84
CA THR A 113 -2.36 7.27 -1.25
C THR A 113 -1.33 7.56 -0.17
N ALA A 114 -0.06 7.32 -0.47
CA ALA A 114 1.05 7.73 0.39
C ALA A 114 1.31 9.24 0.28
N VAL A 115 1.95 9.81 1.31
CA VAL A 115 2.45 11.17 1.25
C VAL A 115 3.66 11.21 0.30
N LEU A 116 3.72 12.21 -0.59
CA LEU A 116 4.86 12.47 -1.46
C LEU A 116 6.19 12.41 -0.68
N PRO A 117 7.25 11.78 -1.21
CA PRO A 117 7.46 11.33 -2.58
C PRO A 117 7.04 9.88 -2.89
N CYS A 118 6.41 9.16 -1.94
CA CYS A 118 6.06 7.77 -2.15
C CYS A 118 4.95 7.62 -3.21
N PRO A 119 5.07 6.66 -4.15
CA PRO A 119 3.98 6.36 -5.06
C PRO A 119 2.78 5.80 -4.27
N THR A 120 1.58 5.98 -4.83
CA THR A 120 0.40 5.28 -4.34
C THR A 120 0.56 3.78 -4.58
N LEU A 121 0.08 2.97 -3.64
CA LEU A 121 0.03 1.51 -3.80
C LEU A 121 -1.42 1.06 -3.92
N SER A 122 -1.64 -0.05 -4.61
CA SER A 122 -2.98 -0.58 -4.84
C SER A 122 -3.02 -2.10 -4.71
N ALA A 123 -4.19 -2.60 -4.31
CA ALA A 123 -4.55 -4.01 -4.32
C ALA A 123 -5.84 -4.20 -5.13
N THR A 124 -6.03 -5.40 -5.67
CA THR A 124 -7.17 -5.75 -6.51
C THR A 124 -8.01 -6.85 -5.87
N LEU A 125 -9.33 -6.66 -5.90
CA LEU A 125 -10.30 -7.62 -5.43
C LEU A 125 -11.19 -8.03 -6.60
N THR A 126 -11.04 -9.26 -7.06
CA THR A 126 -11.85 -9.80 -8.15
C THR A 126 -13.09 -10.48 -7.59
N LEU A 127 -14.27 -9.94 -7.90
CA LEU A 127 -15.55 -10.44 -7.42
C LEU A 127 -16.33 -11.06 -8.57
N ALA A 128 -16.74 -12.31 -8.39
CA ALA A 128 -17.64 -13.02 -9.27
C ALA A 128 -18.90 -13.42 -8.50
N THR A 129 -20.03 -13.53 -9.20
CA THR A 129 -21.24 -14.12 -8.64
C THR A 129 -21.53 -15.45 -9.32
N ASP A 130 -21.84 -16.45 -8.51
CA ASP A 130 -22.38 -17.73 -8.96
C ASP A 130 -23.81 -17.81 -8.44
N PRO A 131 -24.83 -18.12 -9.26
CA PRO A 131 -26.14 -18.46 -8.74
C PRO A 131 -25.98 -19.61 -7.74
N CYS A 132 -26.10 -19.29 -6.45
CA CYS A 132 -26.08 -20.25 -5.35
C CYS A 132 -26.85 -21.48 -5.78
N LEU A 133 -26.15 -22.62 -5.89
CA LEU A 133 -26.58 -23.82 -6.59
C LEU A 133 -28.05 -24.16 -6.33
N THR A 134 -28.92 -23.64 -7.18
CA THR A 134 -30.35 -23.92 -7.19
C THR A 134 -30.75 -24.46 -8.55
N GLN A 135 -29.92 -25.35 -9.12
CA GLN A 135 -30.36 -26.61 -9.80
C GLN A 135 -29.17 -27.38 -10.41
N GLY A 136 -28.79 -28.46 -9.74
CA GLY A 136 -28.23 -29.71 -10.29
C GLY A 136 -27.61 -29.70 -11.70
N ARG A 137 -26.38 -29.21 -11.85
CA ARG A 137 -25.49 -29.70 -12.90
C ARG A 137 -24.17 -30.08 -12.26
N MET A 138 -23.96 -31.39 -12.16
CA MET A 138 -22.67 -31.98 -11.84
C MET A 138 -21.61 -31.29 -12.69
N ALA A 139 -20.53 -30.83 -12.07
CA ALA A 139 -19.26 -30.67 -12.74
C ALA A 139 -18.84 -32.06 -13.27
N ARG A 140 -19.41 -32.49 -14.40
CA ARG A 140 -18.69 -33.36 -15.32
C ARG A 140 -17.61 -32.48 -15.92
N SER A 141 -16.51 -32.38 -15.18
CA SER A 141 -15.20 -32.19 -15.76
C SER A 141 -15.09 -33.13 -16.96
N PRO A 142 -14.83 -32.66 -18.20
CA PRO A 142 -14.47 -33.56 -19.28
C PRO A 142 -13.00 -33.92 -19.10
N PHE A 143 -12.67 -34.69 -18.05
CA PHE A 143 -11.44 -35.47 -18.10
C PHE A 143 -11.71 -36.63 -19.04
N ALA A 144 -11.41 -36.38 -20.32
CA ALA A 144 -11.30 -37.37 -21.35
C ALA A 144 -10.37 -38.50 -20.85
N THR A 145 -10.93 -39.68 -20.61
CA THR A 145 -10.14 -40.91 -20.64
C THR A 145 -10.03 -41.29 -22.10
N MET A 146 -8.86 -41.00 -22.68
CA MET A 146 -8.42 -41.58 -23.95
C MET A 146 -8.32 -43.10 -23.78
N ALA A 147 -9.01 -43.83 -24.65
CA ALA A 147 -8.77 -45.25 -24.90
C ALA A 147 -7.65 -45.40 -25.94
#